data_AF-A0ABC8EYB5-F1
#
_entry.id   AF-A0ABC8EYB5-F1
#
_cell.length_a   1.000
_cell.length_b   1.000
_cell.length_c   1.000
_cell.angle_alpha   90.00
_cell.angle_beta   90.00
_cell.angle_gamma   90.00
#
_symmetry.space_group_name_H-M   'P 1'
#
loop_
_entity.id
_entity.type
_entity.pdbx_description
1 polymer ?
#
loop_
_entity_poly.entity_id
_entity_poly.type
_entity_poly.pdbx_seq_one_letter_code
_entity_poly.pdbx_strand_id
1 'polypeptide(L)'
;MHDDHAAEIRENGEIGNASGEAEIRKARWRAGVSILVNLFLAVGKGVAGVMGGSSALVGDAVHSATDVVGSSAAWFGLWLAGKKHPSFPYGLYKAETLATLLTSVVVILAGYEIGRQALLGPETIPDVAATLPVAVIALVITLTFGMYQLRAGRKLHSKALEADARDYLADAMSTSVVLLSLIGAYFGLSLDRWAAAAVAVFIFWSGGNLLWRALCDLLDEAIDRETERDIIELVNSHPRVDHVERILSRTAGGRFIVDLDVVVRSTSHNLAHRLAHLLESEIQENHSRVVMARIKTHSREPAEFSRLTPVSEPGGEITAHLGGAPWFLRETVDRHSGKVSGREYLRNPHRNASRKKGYLVGKWMLALKPDQLVVTEERKSTAIALLKEAGVRVIVAPETSPDNR
;
A
#
# COMPACT_ATOMS: atom_id res chain seq x y z
N MET A 1 -32.87 24.69 7.35
CA MET A 1 -32.00 24.47 6.16
C MET A 1 -30.51 24.35 6.51
N HIS A 2 -30.06 24.76 7.71
CA HIS A 2 -28.67 24.54 8.16
C HIS A 2 -28.50 23.21 8.95
N ASP A 3 -29.58 22.69 9.55
CA ASP A 3 -29.55 21.42 10.31
C ASP A 3 -29.62 20.15 9.45
N ASP A 4 -30.36 20.16 8.32
CA ASP A 4 -30.49 18.98 7.46
C ASP A 4 -29.16 18.56 6.81
N HIS A 5 -28.31 19.53 6.45
CA HIS A 5 -27.01 19.23 5.84
C HIS A 5 -25.99 18.66 6.83
N ALA A 6 -26.11 18.98 8.13
CA ALA A 6 -25.25 18.42 9.17
C ALA A 6 -25.67 17.00 9.54
N ALA A 7 -26.98 16.70 9.50
CA ALA A 7 -27.52 15.35 9.68
C ALA A 7 -27.11 14.43 8.52
N GLU A 8 -27.22 14.89 7.27
CA GLU A 8 -26.88 14.12 6.07
C GLU A 8 -25.38 13.81 5.96
N ILE A 9 -24.49 14.68 6.45
CA ILE A 9 -23.03 14.43 6.52
C ILE A 9 -22.69 13.45 7.66
N ARG A 10 -23.38 13.53 8.80
CA ARG A 10 -23.21 12.56 9.90
C ARG A 10 -23.71 11.18 9.52
N GLU A 11 -24.86 11.09 8.87
CA GLU A 11 -25.47 9.84 8.41
C GLU A 11 -24.63 9.19 7.30
N ASN A 12 -24.15 9.96 6.31
CA ASN A 12 -23.24 9.44 5.28
C ASN A 12 -21.86 9.05 5.83
N GLY A 13 -21.38 9.74 6.87
CA GLY A 13 -20.15 9.39 7.59
C GLY A 13 -20.29 8.10 8.41
N GLU A 14 -21.43 7.90 9.08
CA GLU A 14 -21.75 6.67 9.82
C GLU A 14 -22.00 5.47 8.89
N ILE A 15 -22.68 5.66 7.76
CA ILE A 15 -22.88 4.62 6.74
C ILE A 15 -21.55 4.23 6.08
N GLY A 16 -20.69 5.21 5.78
CA GLY A 16 -19.34 4.98 5.25
C GLY A 16 -18.47 4.19 6.23
N ASN A 17 -18.47 4.57 7.51
CA ASN A 17 -17.69 3.90 8.55
C ASN A 17 -18.22 2.50 8.87
N ALA A 18 -19.54 2.30 8.93
CA ALA A 18 -20.16 0.98 9.12
C ALA A 18 -19.88 0.03 7.95
N SER A 19 -19.80 0.53 6.72
CA SER A 19 -19.43 -0.27 5.54
C SER A 19 -17.96 -0.72 5.57
N GLY A 20 -17.05 0.16 5.98
CA GLY A 20 -15.62 -0.14 6.15
C GLY A 20 -15.36 -1.12 7.29
N GLU A 21 -16.02 -0.95 8.44
CA GLU A 21 -15.94 -1.89 9.56
C GLU A 21 -16.50 -3.27 9.21
N ALA A 22 -17.59 -3.32 8.43
CA ALA A 22 -18.16 -4.58 7.95
C ALA A 22 -17.24 -5.31 6.97
N GLU A 23 -16.56 -4.58 6.07
CA GLU A 23 -15.54 -5.11 5.15
C GLU A 23 -14.31 -5.65 5.91
N ILE A 24 -13.78 -4.88 6.88
CA ILE A 24 -12.65 -5.29 7.73
C ILE A 24 -13.01 -6.53 8.56
N ARG A 25 -14.24 -6.59 9.11
CA ARG A 25 -14.72 -7.77 9.84
C ARG A 25 -14.84 -9.00 8.94
N LYS A 26 -15.34 -8.85 7.72
CA LYS A 26 -15.37 -9.94 6.72
C LYS A 26 -13.97 -10.40 6.34
N ALA A 27 -13.01 -9.48 6.15
CA ALA A 27 -11.62 -9.80 5.84
C ALA A 27 -10.96 -10.58 6.99
N ARG A 28 -11.14 -10.14 8.24
CA ARG A 28 -10.66 -10.86 9.43
C ARG A 28 -11.28 -12.24 9.58
N TRP A 29 -12.59 -12.38 9.34
CA TRP A 29 -13.27 -13.67 9.35
C TRP A 29 -12.68 -14.61 8.28
N ARG A 30 -12.49 -14.13 7.04
CA ARG A 30 -11.88 -14.93 5.97
C ARG A 30 -10.46 -15.39 6.31
N ALA A 31 -9.64 -14.51 6.88
CA ALA A 31 -8.29 -14.87 7.34
C ALA A 31 -8.33 -15.93 8.45
N GLY A 32 -9.25 -15.80 9.42
CA GLY A 32 -9.42 -16.81 10.47
C GLY A 32 -9.89 -18.16 9.93
N VAL A 33 -10.83 -18.18 8.99
CA VAL A 33 -11.29 -19.41 8.32
C VAL A 33 -10.16 -20.04 7.51
N SER A 34 -9.37 -19.24 6.78
CA SER A 34 -8.20 -19.72 6.03
C SER A 34 -7.18 -20.42 6.93
N ILE A 35 -6.82 -19.81 8.06
CA ILE A 35 -5.92 -20.41 9.06
C ILE A 35 -6.48 -21.75 9.57
N LEU A 36 -7.77 -21.79 9.91
CA LEU A 36 -8.42 -23.01 10.41
C LEU A 36 -8.46 -24.13 9.35
N VAL A 37 -8.74 -23.78 8.09
CA VAL A 37 -8.74 -24.73 6.98
C VAL A 37 -7.34 -25.30 6.78
N ASN A 38 -6.32 -24.45 6.70
CA ASN A 38 -4.94 -24.92 6.52
C ASN A 38 -4.46 -25.76 7.72
N LEU A 39 -4.90 -25.43 8.94
CA LEU A 39 -4.58 -26.21 10.14
C LEU A 39 -5.23 -27.59 10.07
N PHE A 40 -6.50 -27.66 9.71
CA PHE A 40 -7.20 -28.93 9.54
C PHE A 40 -6.55 -29.80 8.46
N LEU A 41 -6.19 -29.19 7.33
CA LEU A 41 -5.50 -29.87 6.24
C LEU A 41 -4.10 -30.36 6.65
N ALA A 42 -3.31 -29.52 7.31
CA ALA A 42 -1.97 -29.89 7.78
C ALA A 42 -2.02 -31.08 8.75
N VAL A 43 -2.93 -31.04 9.73
CA VAL A 43 -3.10 -32.13 10.70
C VAL A 43 -3.62 -33.39 10.01
N GLY A 44 -4.64 -33.29 9.16
CA GLY A 44 -5.22 -34.42 8.44
C GLY A 44 -4.21 -35.12 7.54
N LYS A 45 -3.55 -34.36 6.65
CA LYS A 45 -2.49 -34.86 5.75
C LYS A 45 -1.34 -35.47 6.57
N GLY A 46 -0.90 -34.81 7.65
CA GLY A 46 0.21 -35.27 8.48
C GLY A 46 -0.09 -36.60 9.19
N VAL A 47 -1.24 -36.72 9.84
CA VAL A 47 -1.66 -37.96 10.52
C VAL A 47 -1.81 -39.09 9.52
N ALA A 48 -2.51 -38.87 8.40
CA ALA A 48 -2.71 -39.87 7.37
C ALA A 48 -1.39 -40.28 6.69
N GLY A 49 -0.51 -39.32 6.44
CA GLY A 49 0.80 -39.57 5.83
C GLY A 49 1.70 -40.41 6.74
N VAL A 50 1.74 -40.12 8.04
CA VAL A 50 2.53 -40.91 9.00
C VAL A 50 1.93 -42.30 9.20
N MET A 51 0.62 -42.41 9.44
CA MET A 51 -0.04 -43.69 9.67
C MET A 51 -0.01 -44.59 8.44
N GLY A 52 -0.17 -44.00 7.25
CA GLY A 52 -0.14 -44.73 5.99
C GLY A 52 1.23 -44.83 5.33
N GLY A 53 2.30 -44.30 5.95
CA GLY A 53 3.66 -44.40 5.43
C GLY A 53 3.89 -43.70 4.08
N SER A 54 3.22 -42.57 3.82
CA SER A 54 3.42 -41.73 2.62
C SER A 54 4.29 -40.52 2.96
N SER A 55 5.53 -40.53 2.49
CA SER A 55 6.44 -39.39 2.63
C SER A 55 5.97 -38.20 1.79
N ALA A 56 5.33 -38.45 0.65
CA ALA A 56 4.79 -37.38 -0.20
C ALA A 56 3.65 -36.63 0.49
N LEU A 57 2.73 -37.35 1.15
CA LEU A 57 1.63 -36.75 1.89
C LEU A 57 2.10 -36.02 3.16
N VAL A 58 3.14 -36.53 3.83
CA VAL A 58 3.81 -35.80 4.92
C VAL A 58 4.45 -34.50 4.41
N GLY A 59 5.08 -34.51 3.24
CA GLY A 59 5.63 -33.30 2.65
C GLY A 59 4.56 -32.26 2.32
N ASP A 60 3.44 -32.70 1.76
CA ASP A 60 2.30 -31.83 1.50
C ASP A 60 1.68 -31.27 2.79
N ALA A 61 1.70 -32.05 3.88
CA ALA A 61 1.31 -31.59 5.21
C ALA A 61 2.24 -30.51 5.76
N VAL A 62 3.56 -30.65 5.59
CA VAL A 62 4.56 -29.65 5.99
C VAL A 62 4.36 -28.34 5.22
N HIS A 63 4.01 -28.42 3.94
CA HIS A 63 3.67 -27.24 3.17
C HIS A 63 2.46 -26.52 3.75
N SER A 64 1.34 -27.22 3.95
CA SER A 64 0.14 -26.62 4.56
C SER A 64 0.39 -26.11 5.99
N ALA A 65 1.26 -26.76 6.77
CA ALA A 65 1.66 -26.28 8.10
C ALA A 65 2.45 -24.96 8.03
N THR A 66 3.28 -24.79 7.00
CA THR A 66 4.02 -23.54 6.76
C THR A 66 3.06 -22.38 6.57
N ASP A 67 1.99 -22.58 5.82
CA ASP A 67 0.99 -21.54 5.55
C ASP A 67 0.22 -21.16 6.82
N VAL A 68 -0.09 -22.13 7.68
CA VAL A 68 -0.70 -21.88 9.00
C VAL A 68 0.22 -21.02 9.86
N VAL A 69 1.50 -21.38 9.93
CA VAL A 69 2.46 -20.66 10.75
C VAL A 69 2.69 -19.25 10.20
N GLY A 70 2.85 -19.09 8.88
CA GLY A 70 2.99 -17.78 8.25
C GLY A 70 1.78 -16.87 8.49
N SER A 71 0.56 -17.39 8.30
CA SER A 71 -0.68 -16.66 8.55
C SER A 71 -0.86 -16.31 10.03
N SER A 72 -0.48 -17.22 10.93
CA SER A 72 -0.53 -17.01 12.38
C SER A 72 0.52 -16.00 12.85
N ALA A 73 1.73 -16.04 12.28
CA ALA A 73 2.80 -15.08 12.53
C ALA A 73 2.41 -13.69 12.06
N ALA A 74 1.76 -13.55 10.90
CA ALA A 74 1.21 -12.29 10.42
C ALA A 74 0.11 -11.75 11.34
N TRP A 75 -0.81 -12.62 11.78
CA TRP A 75 -1.88 -12.22 12.70
C TRP A 75 -1.34 -11.80 14.08
N PHE A 76 -0.40 -12.57 14.64
CA PHE A 76 0.24 -12.24 15.92
C PHE A 76 1.14 -11.01 15.81
N GLY A 77 1.87 -10.88 14.70
CA GLY A 77 2.66 -9.72 14.32
C GLY A 77 1.82 -8.45 14.37
N LEU A 78 0.63 -8.47 13.76
CA LEU A 78 -0.32 -7.36 13.82
C LEU A 78 -0.73 -6.99 15.24
N TRP A 79 -0.97 -7.97 16.12
CA TRP A 79 -1.36 -7.73 17.51
C TRP A 79 -0.21 -7.14 18.35
N LEU A 80 1.03 -7.54 18.04
CA LEU A 80 2.22 -7.12 18.80
C LEU A 80 2.85 -5.82 18.26
N ALA A 81 2.73 -5.58 16.95
CA ALA A 81 3.30 -4.46 16.20
C ALA A 81 2.99 -3.09 16.81
N GLY A 82 1.74 -2.87 17.26
CA GLY A 82 1.30 -1.61 17.86
C GLY A 82 1.79 -1.36 19.29
N LYS A 83 2.37 -2.36 19.96
CA LYS A 83 2.83 -2.23 21.35
C LYS A 83 4.19 -1.55 21.38
N LYS A 84 4.20 -0.29 21.80
CA LYS A 84 5.43 0.48 22.04
C LYS A 84 5.95 0.21 23.44
N HIS A 85 7.26 0.00 23.55
CA HIS A 85 7.99 -0.12 24.81
C HIS A 85 9.18 0.86 24.76
N PRO A 86 9.67 1.43 25.87
CA PRO A 86 10.84 2.32 25.84
C PRO A 86 12.07 1.71 25.13
N SER A 87 12.32 0.41 25.32
CA SER A 87 13.38 -0.33 24.62
C SER A 87 13.10 -0.58 23.13
N PHE A 88 11.84 -0.46 22.71
CA PHE A 88 11.37 -0.68 21.34
C PHE A 88 10.49 0.51 20.91
N PRO A 89 11.08 1.70 20.70
CA PRO A 89 10.33 2.94 20.46
C PRO A 89 9.55 2.91 19.14
N TYR A 90 10.05 2.16 18.16
CA TYR A 90 9.35 1.90 16.91
C TYR A 90 8.27 0.82 17.03
N GLY A 91 8.13 0.14 18.17
CA GLY A 91 7.24 -1.02 18.31
C GLY A 91 7.91 -2.33 17.88
N LEU A 92 7.15 -3.42 17.99
CA LEU A 92 7.63 -4.79 17.74
C LEU A 92 7.31 -5.27 16.31
N TYR A 93 7.32 -4.37 15.33
CA TYR A 93 6.98 -4.70 13.94
C TYR A 93 7.84 -5.84 13.37
N LYS A 94 9.15 -5.88 13.66
CA LYS A 94 10.05 -6.94 13.19
C LYS A 94 9.85 -8.30 13.90
N ALA A 95 8.99 -8.41 14.91
CA ALA A 95 8.72 -9.69 15.56
C ALA A 95 8.09 -10.70 14.59
N GLU A 96 7.26 -10.22 13.65
CA GLU A 96 6.70 -11.03 12.56
C GLU A 96 7.80 -11.57 11.64
N THR A 97 8.75 -10.69 11.27
CA THR A 97 9.91 -11.06 10.45
C THR A 97 10.75 -12.15 11.13
N LEU A 98 10.98 -12.02 12.44
CA LEU A 98 11.72 -13.03 13.22
C LEU A 98 10.96 -14.36 13.30
N ALA A 99 9.65 -14.34 13.50
CA ALA A 99 8.83 -15.55 13.48
C ALA A 99 8.93 -16.23 12.10
N THR A 100 8.78 -15.45 11.03
CA THR A 100 8.89 -15.92 9.64
C THR A 100 10.26 -16.52 9.35
N LEU A 101 11.33 -15.88 9.85
CA LEU A 101 12.70 -16.38 9.74
C LEU A 101 12.84 -17.76 10.41
N LEU A 102 12.39 -17.90 11.66
CA LEU A 102 12.45 -19.16 12.39
C LEU A 102 11.64 -20.26 11.69
N THR A 103 10.43 -19.94 11.24
CA THR A 103 9.57 -20.86 10.48
C THR A 103 10.26 -21.33 9.21
N SER A 104 10.86 -20.42 8.44
CA SER A 104 11.53 -20.78 7.19
C SER A 104 12.67 -21.79 7.40
N VAL A 105 13.43 -21.66 8.50
CA VAL A 105 14.47 -22.62 8.87
C VAL A 105 13.87 -23.99 9.20
N VAL A 106 12.80 -24.04 10.00
CA VAL A 106 12.11 -25.30 10.35
C VAL A 106 11.56 -25.99 9.10
N VAL A 107 11.00 -25.23 8.17
CA VAL A 107 10.44 -25.74 6.90
C VAL A 107 11.53 -26.32 6.01
N ILE A 108 12.67 -25.64 5.91
CA ILE A 108 13.84 -26.15 5.16
C ILE A 108 14.36 -27.45 5.79
N LEU A 109 14.44 -27.53 7.12
CA LEU A 109 14.85 -28.76 7.83
C LEU A 109 13.86 -29.91 7.59
N ALA A 110 12.56 -29.62 7.60
CA ALA A 110 11.54 -30.61 7.28
C ALA A 110 11.64 -31.08 5.82
N GLY A 111 11.82 -30.16 4.87
CA GLY A 111 12.07 -30.47 3.46
C GLY A 111 13.32 -31.32 3.26
N TYR A 112 14.39 -31.07 4.01
CA TYR A 112 15.58 -31.91 4.04
C TYR A 112 15.28 -33.33 4.52
N GLU A 113 14.55 -33.49 5.61
CA GLU A 113 14.22 -34.82 6.13
C GLU A 113 13.31 -35.61 5.18
N ILE A 114 12.32 -34.96 4.56
CA ILE A 114 11.47 -35.57 3.53
C ILE A 114 12.29 -35.98 2.31
N GLY A 115 13.16 -35.10 1.81
CA GLY A 115 14.04 -35.41 0.68
C GLY A 115 15.03 -36.54 1.00
N ARG A 116 15.57 -36.55 2.21
CA ARG A 116 16.46 -37.63 2.71
C ARG A 116 15.73 -38.97 2.74
N GLN A 117 14.51 -39.01 3.29
CA GLN A 117 13.67 -40.22 3.31
C GLN A 117 13.28 -40.67 1.90
N ALA A 118 12.97 -39.73 1.00
CA ALA A 118 12.62 -40.04 -0.39
C ALA A 118 13.77 -40.69 -1.18
N LEU A 119 15.02 -40.28 -0.92
CA LEU A 119 16.19 -40.74 -1.67
C LEU A 119 16.93 -41.91 -1.02
N LEU A 120 17.00 -41.95 0.31
CA LEU A 120 17.80 -42.90 1.08
C LEU A 120 16.95 -43.85 1.94
N GLY A 121 15.65 -43.58 2.05
CA GLY A 121 14.73 -44.40 2.82
C GLY A 121 14.37 -45.72 2.12
N PRO A 122 13.78 -46.67 2.87
CA PRO A 122 13.31 -47.92 2.30
C PRO A 122 12.19 -47.69 1.28
N GLU A 123 12.14 -48.54 0.27
CA GLU A 123 11.04 -48.54 -0.69
C GLU A 123 9.77 -49.08 -0.02
N THR A 124 8.85 -48.19 0.35
CA THR A 124 7.55 -48.56 0.90
C THR A 124 6.43 -48.17 -0.04
N ILE A 125 5.40 -49.02 -0.11
CA ILE A 125 4.13 -48.70 -0.76
C ILE A 125 3.21 -48.16 0.34
N PRO A 126 2.72 -46.93 0.24
CA PRO A 126 1.82 -46.37 1.25
C PRO A 126 0.52 -47.17 1.39
N ASP A 127 -0.06 -47.16 2.59
CA ASP A 127 -1.42 -47.62 2.80
C ASP A 127 -2.42 -46.65 2.14
N VAL A 128 -2.89 -47.06 0.97
CA VAL A 128 -3.82 -46.28 0.14
C VAL A 128 -5.15 -46.06 0.85
N ALA A 129 -5.61 -47.00 1.70
CA ALA A 129 -6.88 -46.88 2.39
C ALA A 129 -6.86 -45.73 3.42
N ALA A 130 -5.72 -45.53 4.09
CA ALA A 130 -5.52 -44.45 5.05
C ALA A 130 -5.24 -43.09 4.39
N THR A 131 -4.54 -43.08 3.25
CA THR A 131 -3.96 -41.86 2.66
C THR A 131 -4.82 -41.23 1.56
N LEU A 132 -5.40 -42.05 0.67
CA LEU A 132 -6.11 -41.58 -0.52
C LEU A 132 -7.36 -40.74 -0.19
N PRO A 133 -8.25 -41.14 0.74
CA PRO A 133 -9.42 -40.33 1.07
C PRO A 133 -9.05 -38.94 1.59
N VAL A 134 -7.99 -38.85 2.39
CA VAL A 134 -7.51 -37.59 2.96
C VAL A 134 -6.91 -36.69 1.88
N ALA A 135 -6.10 -37.23 0.98
CA ALA A 135 -5.55 -36.49 -0.16
C ALA A 135 -6.65 -35.94 -1.09
N VAL A 136 -7.69 -36.75 -1.37
CA VAL A 136 -8.84 -36.32 -2.18
C VAL A 136 -9.61 -35.19 -1.49
N ILE A 137 -9.93 -35.35 -0.20
CA ILE A 137 -10.64 -34.32 0.57
C ILE A 137 -9.81 -33.03 0.60
N ALA A 138 -8.50 -33.13 0.83
CA ALA A 138 -7.61 -31.98 0.85
C ALA A 138 -7.61 -31.24 -0.49
N LEU A 139 -7.47 -31.96 -1.60
CA LEU A 139 -7.49 -31.40 -2.95
C LEU A 139 -8.82 -30.69 -3.25
N VAL A 140 -9.95 -31.31 -2.88
CA VAL A 140 -11.27 -30.70 -3.08
C VAL A 140 -11.40 -29.41 -2.28
N ILE A 141 -10.96 -29.41 -1.02
CA ILE A 141 -11.02 -28.22 -0.16
C ILE A 141 -10.16 -27.09 -0.74
N THR A 142 -8.90 -27.36 -1.09
CA THR A 142 -7.98 -26.31 -1.58
C THR A 142 -8.37 -25.79 -2.95
N LEU A 143 -8.82 -26.65 -3.87
CA LEU A 143 -9.35 -26.22 -5.17
C LEU A 143 -10.61 -25.37 -5.01
N THR A 144 -11.59 -25.82 -4.23
CA THR A 144 -12.86 -25.09 -4.07
C THR A 144 -12.65 -23.75 -3.37
N PHE A 145 -11.83 -23.73 -2.31
CA PHE A 145 -11.50 -22.51 -1.59
C PHE A 145 -10.67 -21.55 -2.46
N GLY A 146 -9.64 -22.03 -3.15
CA GLY A 146 -8.82 -21.23 -4.06
C GLY A 146 -9.63 -20.63 -5.21
N MET A 147 -10.53 -21.40 -5.83
CA MET A 147 -11.44 -20.88 -6.86
C MET A 147 -12.42 -19.82 -6.31
N TYR A 148 -12.91 -20.02 -5.09
CA TYR A 148 -13.79 -19.05 -4.43
C TYR A 148 -13.05 -17.75 -4.14
N GLN A 149 -11.84 -17.84 -3.57
CA GLN A 149 -10.95 -16.71 -3.28
C GLN A 149 -10.59 -15.95 -4.57
N LEU A 150 -10.30 -16.66 -5.66
CA LEU A 150 -9.97 -16.06 -6.96
C LEU A 150 -11.15 -15.30 -7.57
N ARG A 151 -12.37 -15.86 -7.48
CA ARG A 151 -13.59 -15.17 -7.93
C ARG A 151 -13.86 -13.92 -7.10
N ALA A 152 -13.67 -14.00 -5.78
CA ALA A 152 -13.80 -12.86 -4.90
C ALA A 152 -12.74 -11.78 -5.19
N GLY A 153 -11.48 -12.16 -5.42
CA GLY A 153 -10.37 -11.27 -5.75
C GLY A 153 -10.64 -10.46 -7.02
N ARG A 154 -11.09 -11.14 -8.08
CA ARG A 154 -11.47 -10.48 -9.34
C ARG A 154 -12.67 -9.55 -9.18
N LYS A 155 -13.70 -9.97 -8.44
CA LYS A 155 -14.91 -9.15 -8.20
C LYS A 155 -14.62 -7.90 -7.38
N LEU A 156 -13.66 -7.99 -6.45
CA LEU A 156 -13.26 -6.91 -5.55
C LEU A 156 -12.05 -6.12 -6.08
N HIS A 157 -11.54 -6.44 -7.28
CA HIS A 157 -10.31 -5.89 -7.84
C HIS A 157 -9.12 -5.91 -6.87
N SER A 158 -9.04 -6.95 -6.03
CA SER A 158 -8.05 -7.07 -4.97
C SER A 158 -6.88 -7.94 -5.43
N LYS A 159 -5.76 -7.30 -5.81
CA LYS A 159 -4.50 -7.99 -6.15
C LYS A 159 -4.02 -8.91 -5.01
N ALA A 160 -4.21 -8.49 -3.75
CA ALA A 160 -3.83 -9.29 -2.58
C ALA A 160 -4.65 -10.58 -2.47
N LEU A 161 -5.96 -10.51 -2.67
CA LEU A 161 -6.84 -11.69 -2.60
C LEU A 161 -6.62 -12.63 -3.79
N GLU A 162 -6.26 -12.09 -4.96
CA GLU A 162 -5.85 -12.92 -6.10
C GLU A 162 -4.51 -13.62 -5.88
N ALA A 163 -3.56 -12.99 -5.21
CA ALA A 163 -2.28 -13.61 -4.86
C ALA A 163 -2.48 -14.79 -3.90
N ASP A 164 -3.22 -14.55 -2.81
CA ASP A 164 -3.59 -15.59 -1.83
C ASP A 164 -4.35 -16.76 -2.48
N ALA A 165 -5.24 -16.47 -3.42
CA ALA A 165 -5.93 -17.50 -4.19
C ALA A 165 -4.99 -18.36 -5.06
N ARG A 166 -3.91 -17.78 -5.60
CA ARG A 166 -2.93 -18.53 -6.39
C ARG A 166 -2.09 -19.45 -5.52
N ASP A 167 -1.81 -19.07 -4.28
CA ASP A 167 -1.11 -19.93 -3.33
C ASP A 167 -1.93 -21.18 -3.02
N TYR A 168 -3.25 -21.04 -2.79
CA TYR A 168 -4.16 -22.19 -2.66
C TYR A 168 -4.19 -23.10 -3.89
N LEU A 169 -4.14 -22.51 -5.09
CA LEU A 169 -4.09 -23.29 -6.33
C LEU A 169 -2.74 -24.00 -6.50
N ALA A 170 -1.64 -23.41 -6.01
CA ALA A 170 -0.34 -24.05 -6.00
C ALA A 170 -0.30 -25.24 -5.01
N ASP A 171 -0.89 -25.11 -3.82
CA ASP A 171 -1.07 -26.23 -2.88
C ASP A 171 -1.90 -27.36 -3.53
N ALA A 172 -3.00 -27.02 -4.20
CA ALA A 172 -3.79 -28.02 -4.94
C ALA A 172 -2.98 -28.75 -6.03
N MET A 173 -2.07 -28.06 -6.71
CA MET A 173 -1.17 -28.68 -7.69
C MET A 173 -0.16 -29.61 -7.01
N SER A 174 0.40 -29.23 -5.86
CA SER A 174 1.26 -30.10 -5.03
C SER A 174 0.50 -31.35 -4.57
N THR A 175 -0.69 -31.18 -3.99
CA THR A 175 -1.55 -32.29 -3.55
C THR A 175 -1.95 -33.20 -4.73
N SER A 176 -2.08 -32.66 -5.94
CA SER A 176 -2.36 -33.47 -7.14
C SER A 176 -1.20 -34.42 -7.49
N VAL A 177 0.06 -33.99 -7.30
CA VAL A 177 1.24 -34.86 -7.47
C VAL A 177 1.22 -36.01 -6.47
N VAL A 178 0.87 -35.72 -5.22
CA VAL A 178 0.69 -36.75 -4.17
C VAL A 178 -0.46 -37.69 -4.52
N LEU A 179 -1.58 -37.16 -5.02
CA LEU A 179 -2.72 -37.99 -5.40
C LEU A 179 -2.37 -38.96 -6.53
N LEU A 180 -1.63 -38.49 -7.54
CA LEU A 180 -1.13 -39.34 -8.62
C LEU A 180 -0.20 -40.45 -8.10
N SER A 181 0.66 -40.16 -7.13
CA SER A 181 1.52 -41.20 -6.53
C SER A 181 0.73 -42.21 -5.71
N LEU A 182 -0.31 -41.79 -4.98
CA LEU A 182 -1.20 -42.68 -4.23
C LEU A 182 -2.05 -43.58 -5.15
N ILE A 183 -2.49 -43.05 -6.30
CA ILE A 183 -3.15 -43.88 -7.33
C ILE A 183 -2.16 -44.90 -7.88
N GLY A 184 -0.90 -44.52 -8.12
CA GLY A 184 0.15 -45.48 -8.49
C GLY A 184 0.35 -46.57 -7.43
N ALA A 185 0.36 -46.19 -6.15
CA ALA A 185 0.46 -47.12 -5.02
C ALA A 185 -0.70 -48.12 -4.97
N TYR A 186 -1.91 -47.72 -5.40
CA TYR A 186 -3.06 -48.63 -5.53
C TYR A 186 -2.80 -49.77 -6.53
N PHE A 187 -2.03 -49.51 -7.58
CA PHE A 187 -1.58 -50.51 -8.55
C PHE A 187 -0.26 -51.21 -8.15
N GLY A 188 0.23 -51.00 -6.93
CA GLY A 188 1.48 -51.56 -6.42
C GLY A 188 2.75 -50.84 -6.89
N LEU A 189 2.63 -49.65 -7.49
CA LEU A 189 3.79 -48.85 -7.90
C LEU A 189 4.28 -47.96 -6.76
N SER A 190 5.56 -48.05 -6.42
CA SER A 190 6.20 -47.23 -5.39
C SER A 190 6.55 -45.81 -5.88
N LEU A 191 5.57 -45.08 -6.41
CA LEU A 191 5.74 -43.71 -6.92
C LEU A 191 5.86 -42.66 -5.82
N ASP A 192 5.46 -42.98 -4.58
CA ASP A 192 5.44 -42.06 -3.45
C ASP A 192 6.79 -41.41 -3.20
N ARG A 193 7.89 -42.16 -3.26
CA ARG A 193 9.24 -41.61 -3.06
C ARG A 193 9.60 -40.52 -4.08
N TRP A 194 9.16 -40.67 -5.33
CA TRP A 194 9.47 -39.72 -6.40
C TRP A 194 8.60 -38.47 -6.26
N ALA A 195 7.34 -38.64 -5.86
CA ALA A 195 6.47 -37.53 -5.48
C ALA A 195 7.03 -36.79 -4.24
N ALA A 196 7.49 -37.51 -3.22
CA ALA A 196 8.11 -36.93 -2.03
C ALA A 196 9.38 -36.15 -2.38
N ALA A 197 10.22 -36.67 -3.28
CA ALA A 197 11.38 -35.94 -3.77
C ALA A 197 10.98 -34.64 -4.53
N ALA A 198 9.95 -34.70 -5.37
CA ALA A 198 9.44 -33.53 -6.07
C ALA A 198 8.86 -32.48 -5.11
N VAL A 199 8.08 -32.91 -4.10
CA VAL A 199 7.54 -32.05 -3.05
C VAL A 199 8.68 -31.45 -2.21
N ALA A 200 9.72 -32.22 -1.88
CA ALA A 200 10.88 -31.70 -1.15
C ALA A 200 11.57 -30.56 -1.90
N VAL A 201 11.75 -30.66 -3.23
CA VAL A 201 12.29 -29.57 -4.05
C VAL A 201 11.41 -28.31 -3.96
N PHE A 202 10.10 -28.48 -4.00
CA PHE A 202 9.15 -27.37 -3.85
C PHE A 202 9.23 -26.72 -2.46
N ILE A 203 9.34 -27.53 -1.40
CA ILE A 203 9.55 -27.06 -0.03
C ILE A 203 10.85 -26.27 0.10
N PHE A 204 11.96 -26.74 -0.48
CA PHE A 204 13.23 -26.02 -0.46
C PHE A 204 13.13 -24.67 -1.18
N TRP A 205 12.47 -24.62 -2.33
CA TRP A 205 12.27 -23.38 -3.07
C TRP A 205 11.39 -22.39 -2.29
N SER A 206 10.26 -22.86 -1.76
CA SER A 206 9.32 -22.02 -0.99
C SER A 206 9.94 -21.54 0.33
N GLY A 207 10.52 -22.47 1.11
CA GLY A 207 11.20 -22.16 2.38
C GLY A 207 12.43 -21.28 2.19
N GLY A 208 13.22 -21.50 1.13
CA GLY A 208 14.36 -20.65 0.79
C GLY A 208 13.97 -19.23 0.39
N ASN A 209 12.90 -19.08 -0.40
CA ASN A 209 12.35 -17.77 -0.74
C ASN A 209 11.78 -17.05 0.50
N LEU A 210 11.13 -17.79 1.41
CA LEU A 210 10.65 -17.24 2.68
C LEU A 210 11.80 -16.75 3.57
N LEU A 211 12.88 -17.56 3.68
CA LEU A 211 14.10 -17.21 4.40
C LEU A 211 14.74 -15.95 3.83
N TRP A 212 14.90 -15.90 2.50
CA TRP A 212 15.49 -14.76 1.81
C TRP A 212 14.72 -13.46 2.07
N ARG A 213 13.39 -13.49 1.92
CA ARG A 213 12.52 -12.33 2.19
C ARG A 213 12.61 -11.87 3.65
N ALA A 214 12.60 -12.80 4.60
CA ALA A 214 12.73 -12.46 6.02
C ALA A 214 14.10 -11.84 6.34
N LEU A 215 15.18 -12.31 5.70
CA LEU A 215 16.51 -11.70 5.83
C LEU A 215 16.55 -10.29 5.21
N CYS A 216 15.97 -10.09 4.03
CA CYS A 216 15.87 -8.77 3.40
C CYS A 216 15.11 -7.78 4.27
N ASP A 217 13.94 -8.16 4.81
CA ASP A 217 13.16 -7.32 5.72
C ASP A 217 13.92 -7.02 7.03
N LEU A 218 14.73 -7.97 7.52
CA LEU A 218 15.60 -7.73 8.67
C LEU A 218 16.69 -6.69 8.37
N LEU A 219 17.18 -6.66 7.13
CA LEU A 219 18.18 -5.71 6.60
C LEU A 219 17.59 -4.37 6.12
N ASP A 220 16.33 -4.06 6.46
CA ASP A 220 15.63 -2.83 6.05
C ASP A 220 15.47 -2.74 4.52
N GLU A 221 14.92 -3.79 3.89
CA GLU A 221 14.54 -3.77 2.48
C GLU A 221 13.63 -2.56 2.15
N ALA A 222 13.88 -1.94 0.99
CA ALA A 222 13.08 -0.82 0.51
C ALA A 222 11.64 -1.25 0.18
N ILE A 223 10.70 -0.31 0.22
CA ILE A 223 9.32 -0.59 -0.18
C ILE A 223 9.22 -0.83 -1.70
N ASP A 224 8.11 -1.40 -2.15
CA ASP A 224 7.91 -1.63 -3.57
C ASP A 224 7.87 -0.31 -4.37
N ARG A 225 8.37 -0.37 -5.61
CA ARG A 225 8.51 0.81 -6.48
C ARG A 225 7.18 1.46 -6.85
N GLU A 226 6.07 0.72 -6.83
CA GLU A 226 4.72 1.25 -7.11
C GLU A 226 4.32 2.17 -5.96
N THR A 227 4.34 1.67 -4.73
CA THR A 227 4.04 2.44 -3.52
C THR A 227 4.99 3.63 -3.32
N GLU A 228 6.30 3.44 -3.56
CA GLU A 228 7.27 4.54 -3.43
C GLU A 228 6.96 5.70 -4.39
N ARG A 229 6.60 5.37 -5.65
CA ARG A 229 6.22 6.37 -6.65
C ARG A 229 4.93 7.09 -6.27
N ASP A 230 3.93 6.37 -5.78
CA ASP A 230 2.67 6.96 -5.34
C ASP A 230 2.89 7.97 -4.21
N ILE A 231 3.75 7.63 -3.22
CA ILE A 231 4.13 8.54 -2.13
C ILE A 231 4.85 9.79 -2.67
N ILE A 232 5.80 9.61 -3.60
CA ILE A 232 6.53 10.73 -4.22
C ILE A 232 5.56 11.64 -4.98
N GLU A 233 4.63 11.07 -5.74
CA GLU A 233 3.65 11.83 -6.51
C GLU A 233 2.69 12.61 -5.61
N LEU A 234 2.19 11.97 -4.54
CA LEU A 234 1.37 12.60 -3.51
C LEU A 234 2.08 13.84 -2.94
N VAL A 235 3.34 13.70 -2.50
CA VAL A 235 4.10 14.82 -1.93
C VAL A 235 4.40 15.91 -2.96
N ASN A 236 4.79 15.54 -4.18
CA ASN A 236 5.07 16.47 -5.26
C ASN A 236 3.83 17.21 -5.77
N SER A 237 2.64 16.66 -5.57
CA SER A 237 1.38 17.30 -5.93
C SER A 237 1.11 18.57 -5.11
N HIS A 238 1.69 18.67 -3.91
CA HIS A 238 1.43 19.79 -3.02
C HIS A 238 1.94 21.13 -3.59
N PRO A 239 1.14 22.21 -3.62
CA PRO A 239 1.48 23.47 -4.30
C PRO A 239 2.72 24.21 -3.78
N ARG A 240 3.23 23.86 -2.61
CA ARG A 240 4.44 24.45 -2.00
C ARG A 240 5.65 23.54 -2.05
N VAL A 241 5.47 22.30 -2.48
CA VAL A 241 6.57 21.39 -2.74
C VAL A 241 7.12 21.68 -4.13
N ASP A 242 8.44 21.84 -4.17
CA ASP A 242 9.18 21.92 -5.42
C ASP A 242 9.37 20.51 -5.97
N HIS A 243 10.09 19.68 -5.23
CA HIS A 243 10.28 18.25 -5.50
C HIS A 243 10.69 17.51 -4.22
N VAL A 244 10.52 16.18 -4.21
CA VAL A 244 11.17 15.27 -3.27
C VAL A 244 12.61 15.04 -3.74
N GLU A 245 13.59 15.40 -2.91
CA GLU A 245 15.02 15.24 -3.22
C GLU A 245 15.49 13.81 -2.96
N ARG A 246 15.01 13.22 -1.86
CA ARG A 246 15.35 11.84 -1.48
C ARG A 246 14.21 11.21 -0.70
N ILE A 247 14.02 9.91 -0.93
CA ILE A 247 13.21 9.04 -0.10
C ILE A 247 14.08 7.89 0.39
N LEU A 248 14.03 7.60 1.69
CA LEU A 248 14.56 6.40 2.30
C LEU A 248 13.38 5.65 2.88
N SER A 249 13.14 4.46 2.35
CA SER A 249 12.01 3.63 2.72
C SER A 249 12.53 2.31 3.29
N ARG A 250 11.80 1.75 4.25
CA ARG A 250 12.10 0.41 4.76
C ARG A 250 10.84 -0.33 5.16
N THR A 251 10.89 -1.65 5.03
CA THR A 251 9.89 -2.56 5.54
C THR A 251 10.18 -2.93 7.00
N ALA A 252 9.12 -3.20 7.75
CA ALA A 252 9.19 -3.75 9.09
C ALA A 252 7.94 -4.63 9.32
N GLY A 253 8.06 -5.95 9.12
CA GLY A 253 6.96 -6.89 9.35
C GLY A 253 5.70 -6.51 8.57
N GLY A 254 5.85 -6.33 7.26
CA GLY A 254 4.75 -5.96 6.35
C GLY A 254 4.27 -4.50 6.45
N ARG A 255 4.81 -3.69 7.38
CA ARG A 255 4.58 -2.24 7.48
C ARG A 255 5.72 -1.44 6.89
N PHE A 256 5.47 -0.17 6.62
CA PHE A 256 6.42 0.74 5.99
C PHE A 256 6.78 1.88 6.92
N ILE A 257 8.06 2.22 6.90
CA ILE A 257 8.62 3.42 7.51
C ILE A 257 9.27 4.21 6.38
N VAL A 258 8.91 5.49 6.25
CA VAL A 258 9.44 6.36 5.20
C VAL A 258 10.03 7.64 5.80
N ASP A 259 11.24 7.96 5.38
CA ASP A 259 11.94 9.21 5.65
C ASP A 259 12.12 9.95 4.31
N LEU A 260 11.67 11.20 4.23
CA LEU A 260 11.73 11.99 3.01
C LEU A 260 12.47 13.30 3.24
N ASP A 261 13.33 13.67 2.29
CA ASP A 261 13.88 15.02 2.17
C ASP A 261 13.11 15.76 1.07
N VAL A 262 12.42 16.83 1.46
CA VAL A 262 11.49 17.55 0.59
C VAL A 262 11.92 19.00 0.45
N VAL A 263 12.07 19.45 -0.80
CA VAL A 263 12.40 20.84 -1.11
C VAL A 263 11.11 21.65 -1.19
N VAL A 264 11.02 22.72 -0.39
CA VAL A 264 9.83 23.57 -0.29
C VAL A 264 10.11 24.98 -0.80
N ARG A 265 9.15 25.57 -1.53
CA ARG A 265 9.21 26.94 -2.08
C ARG A 265 8.91 28.02 -1.03
N SER A 266 9.49 27.92 0.16
CA SER A 266 9.18 28.84 1.27
C SER A 266 10.38 29.07 2.18
N THR A 267 10.67 30.32 2.52
CA THR A 267 11.66 30.71 3.53
C THR A 267 11.14 30.65 4.97
N SER A 268 9.82 30.62 5.16
CA SER A 268 9.25 30.55 6.50
C SER A 268 9.43 29.15 7.10
N HIS A 269 10.21 29.07 8.17
CA HIS A 269 10.39 27.83 8.94
C HIS A 269 9.07 27.30 9.49
N ASN A 270 8.20 28.18 10.00
CA ASN A 270 6.89 27.79 10.53
C ASN A 270 5.98 27.19 9.45
N LEU A 271 6.00 27.73 8.22
CA LEU A 271 5.24 27.16 7.11
C LEU A 271 5.82 25.81 6.70
N ALA A 272 7.14 25.69 6.60
CA ALA A 272 7.82 24.45 6.25
C ALA A 272 7.53 23.34 7.27
N HIS A 273 7.56 23.67 8.58
CA HIS A 273 7.24 22.72 9.65
C HIS A 273 5.77 22.27 9.60
N ARG A 274 4.82 23.19 9.44
CA ARG A 274 3.40 22.83 9.28
C ARG A 274 3.14 21.98 8.04
N LEU A 275 3.81 22.30 6.94
CA LEU A 275 3.71 21.54 5.70
C LEU A 275 4.26 20.11 5.87
N ALA A 276 5.37 19.94 6.59
CA ALA A 276 5.91 18.63 6.90
C ALA A 276 4.88 17.77 7.65
N HIS A 277 4.29 18.29 8.75
CA HIS A 277 3.26 17.57 9.51
C HIS A 277 2.03 17.20 8.68
N LEU A 278 1.57 18.13 7.83
CA LEU A 278 0.44 17.91 6.94
C LEU A 278 0.72 16.76 5.97
N LEU A 279 1.87 16.79 5.30
CA LEU A 279 2.27 15.75 4.35
C LEU A 279 2.53 14.41 5.05
N GLU A 280 3.10 14.41 6.26
CA GLU A 280 3.28 13.19 7.06
C GLU A 280 1.94 12.50 7.37
N SER A 281 0.92 13.29 7.73
CA SER A 281 -0.44 12.78 7.98
C SER A 281 -1.10 12.31 6.69
N GLU A 282 -0.99 13.08 5.61
CA GLU A 282 -1.55 12.73 4.31
C GLU A 282 -0.98 11.42 3.74
N ILE A 283 0.33 11.16 3.93
CA ILE A 283 0.96 9.88 3.57
C ILE A 283 0.34 8.73 4.38
N GLN A 284 0.18 8.89 5.69
CA GLN A 284 -0.33 7.83 6.57
C GLN A 284 -1.82 7.53 6.32
N GLU A 285 -2.61 8.56 5.97
CA GLU A 285 -4.03 8.41 5.63
C GLU A 285 -4.23 7.72 4.28
N ASN A 286 -3.44 8.08 3.25
CA ASN A 286 -3.54 7.48 1.93
C ASN A 286 -2.88 6.10 1.84
N HIS A 287 -1.88 5.82 2.67
CA HIS A 287 -1.15 4.55 2.69
C HIS A 287 -1.19 3.89 4.08
N SER A 288 -2.23 3.11 4.34
CA SER A 288 -2.47 2.44 5.64
C SER A 288 -1.35 1.50 6.14
N ARG A 289 -0.45 1.08 5.25
CA ARG A 289 0.75 0.29 5.60
C ARG A 289 1.89 1.15 6.14
N VAL A 290 1.90 2.46 5.85
CA VAL A 290 2.89 3.41 6.38
C VAL A 290 2.51 3.75 7.82
N VAL A 291 3.31 3.24 8.76
CA VAL A 291 3.08 3.46 10.20
C VAL A 291 3.87 4.64 10.75
N MET A 292 4.85 5.12 9.98
CA MET A 292 5.63 6.30 10.29
C MET A 292 6.11 6.93 9.00
N ALA A 293 5.80 8.21 8.83
CA ALA A 293 6.38 9.08 7.82
C ALA A 293 7.11 10.21 8.54
N ARG A 294 8.32 10.53 8.10
CA ARG A 294 9.09 11.67 8.60
C ARG A 294 9.55 12.50 7.42
N ILE A 295 9.29 13.80 7.48
CA ILE A 295 9.64 14.73 6.41
C ILE A 295 10.62 15.76 6.95
N LYS A 296 11.82 15.75 6.38
CA LYS A 296 12.79 16.81 6.54
C LYS A 296 12.62 17.79 5.41
N THR A 297 12.38 19.06 5.75
CA THR A 297 12.20 20.11 4.76
C THR A 297 13.49 20.87 4.51
N HIS A 298 13.79 21.07 3.23
CA HIS A 298 14.85 21.92 2.75
C HIS A 298 14.22 23.15 2.10
N SER A 299 14.57 24.32 2.62
CA SER A 299 14.08 25.58 2.07
C SER A 299 14.94 25.97 0.87
N ARG A 300 14.31 26.16 -0.28
CA ARG A 300 14.95 26.76 -1.44
C ARG A 300 14.16 27.99 -1.83
N GLU A 301 14.83 29.13 -1.91
CA GLU A 301 14.28 30.26 -2.65
C GLU A 301 14.55 30.03 -4.13
N PRO A 302 13.50 29.80 -4.95
CA PRO A 302 13.72 29.75 -6.38
C PRO A 302 14.16 31.13 -6.88
N ALA A 303 15.12 31.12 -7.83
CA ALA A 303 15.66 32.33 -8.43
C ALA A 303 14.56 33.14 -9.14
N GLU A 304 13.56 32.44 -9.66
CA GLU A 304 12.33 33.03 -10.21
C GLU A 304 11.12 32.62 -9.36
N PHE A 305 10.07 33.43 -9.36
CA PHE A 305 8.80 33.09 -8.72
C PHE A 305 7.63 33.35 -9.66
N SER A 306 6.56 32.58 -9.50
CA SER A 306 5.34 32.70 -10.30
C SER A 306 4.34 33.63 -9.60
N ARG A 307 3.86 34.64 -10.33
CA ARG A 307 2.83 35.58 -9.89
C ARG A 307 1.58 35.41 -10.75
N LEU A 308 0.43 35.22 -10.11
CA LEU A 308 -0.86 35.22 -10.78
C LEU A 308 -1.60 36.53 -10.51
N THR A 309 -2.18 37.11 -11.57
CA THR A 309 -2.97 38.34 -11.52
C THR A 309 -4.27 38.14 -12.30
N PRO A 310 -5.46 38.29 -11.69
CA PRO A 310 -6.73 38.17 -12.39
C PRO A 310 -6.96 39.41 -13.28
N VAL A 311 -7.23 39.23 -14.57
CA VAL A 311 -7.40 40.33 -15.55
C VAL A 311 -8.69 40.17 -16.35
N SER A 312 -9.23 41.31 -16.80
CA SER A 312 -10.49 41.39 -17.58
C SER A 312 -10.33 40.84 -19.00
N GLU A 313 -9.16 41.06 -19.59
CA GLU A 313 -8.75 40.56 -20.91
C GLU A 313 -7.21 40.55 -21.01
N PRO A 314 -6.60 39.90 -22.01
CA PRO A 314 -5.17 40.00 -22.24
C PRO A 314 -4.73 41.47 -22.38
N GLY A 315 -3.85 41.93 -21.48
CA GLY A 315 -3.40 43.34 -21.38
C GLY A 315 -4.34 44.29 -20.62
N GLY A 316 -5.52 43.81 -20.22
CA GLY A 316 -6.55 44.59 -19.52
C GLY A 316 -6.28 44.83 -18.04
N GLU A 317 -7.21 45.51 -17.38
CA GLU A 317 -7.11 45.86 -15.96
C GLU A 317 -7.29 44.67 -15.01
N ILE A 318 -6.71 44.77 -13.81
CA ILE A 318 -6.85 43.78 -12.74
C ILE A 318 -8.29 43.77 -12.24
N THR A 319 -8.90 42.58 -12.17
CA THR A 319 -10.29 42.45 -11.71
C THR A 319 -10.37 42.14 -10.22
N ALA A 320 -11.29 42.79 -9.49
CA ALA A 320 -11.53 42.52 -8.07
C ALA A 320 -12.14 41.13 -7.79
N HIS A 321 -12.91 40.57 -8.73
CA HIS A 321 -13.66 39.34 -8.51
C HIS A 321 -12.92 38.08 -9.01
N LEU A 322 -12.07 37.50 -8.16
CA LEU A 322 -11.21 36.37 -8.50
C LEU A 322 -11.93 35.20 -9.20
N GLY A 323 -13.04 34.70 -8.63
CA GLY A 323 -13.75 33.56 -9.20
C GLY A 323 -14.35 33.86 -10.57
N GLY A 324 -14.62 35.13 -10.87
CA GLY A 324 -15.32 35.61 -12.06
C GLY A 324 -14.39 36.14 -13.14
N ALA A 325 -13.10 36.30 -12.83
CA ALA A 325 -12.09 36.77 -13.76
C ALA A 325 -12.07 35.85 -14.99
N PRO A 326 -12.22 36.41 -16.21
CA PRO A 326 -12.18 35.61 -17.45
C PRO A 326 -10.77 35.12 -17.77
N TRP A 327 -9.74 35.86 -17.35
CA TRP A 327 -8.33 35.59 -17.63
C TRP A 327 -7.47 35.77 -16.37
N PHE A 328 -6.35 35.07 -16.33
CA PHE A 328 -5.30 35.22 -15.33
C PHE A 328 -3.97 35.41 -16.06
N LEU A 329 -3.28 36.51 -15.77
CA LEU A 329 -1.90 36.71 -16.19
C LEU A 329 -0.99 35.94 -15.22
N ARG A 330 -0.20 35.03 -15.77
CA ARG A 330 0.91 34.36 -15.09
C ARG A 330 2.21 35.03 -15.50
N GLU A 331 2.92 35.59 -14.54
CA GLU A 331 4.24 36.18 -14.72
C GLU A 331 5.29 35.31 -14.02
N THR A 332 6.37 35.01 -14.73
CA THR A 332 7.60 34.48 -14.11
C THR A 332 8.52 35.67 -13.85
N VAL A 333 8.86 35.88 -12.59
CA VAL A 333 9.61 37.07 -12.16
C VAL A 333 10.91 36.64 -11.52
N ASP A 334 12.02 37.16 -12.03
CA ASP A 334 13.33 36.98 -11.40
C ASP A 334 13.35 37.72 -10.06
N ARG A 335 13.71 36.99 -9.00
CA ARG A 335 13.61 37.46 -7.61
C ARG A 335 14.62 38.54 -7.27
N HIS A 336 15.80 38.54 -7.90
CA HIS A 336 16.87 39.50 -7.61
C HIS A 336 16.70 40.81 -8.37
N SER A 337 16.41 40.71 -9.67
CA SER A 337 16.28 41.85 -10.56
C SER A 337 14.86 42.42 -10.61
N GLY A 338 13.86 41.65 -10.18
CA GLY A 338 12.44 42.01 -10.31
C GLY A 338 11.93 41.99 -11.75
N LYS A 339 12.76 41.59 -12.72
CA LYS A 339 12.39 41.57 -14.13
C LYS A 339 11.47 40.39 -14.42
N VAL A 340 10.45 40.64 -15.23
CA VAL A 340 9.56 39.60 -15.74
C VAL A 340 10.26 38.87 -16.88
N SER A 341 10.57 37.58 -16.66
CA SER A 341 11.23 36.72 -17.67
C SER A 341 10.23 36.00 -18.58
N GLY A 342 8.96 35.89 -18.15
CA GLY A 342 7.90 35.31 -18.97
C GLY A 342 6.51 35.82 -18.58
N ARG A 343 5.62 35.95 -19.57
CA ARG A 343 4.20 36.30 -19.41
C ARG A 343 3.33 35.34 -20.19
N GLU A 344 2.25 34.87 -19.57
CA GLU A 344 1.25 34.02 -20.21
C GLU A 344 -0.15 34.35 -19.71
N TYR A 345 -1.12 34.45 -20.62
CA TYR A 345 -2.52 34.65 -20.26
C TYR A 345 -3.27 33.32 -20.25
N LEU A 346 -3.76 32.94 -19.08
CA LEU A 346 -4.48 31.71 -18.84
C LEU A 346 -5.98 32.00 -18.78
N ARG A 347 -6.76 31.33 -19.64
CA ARG A 347 -8.23 31.46 -19.61
C ARG A 347 -8.78 30.71 -18.39
N ASN A 348 -9.70 31.34 -17.65
CA ASN A 348 -10.34 30.70 -16.50
C ASN A 348 -11.31 29.58 -16.96
N PRO A 349 -11.00 28.29 -16.73
CA PRO A 349 -11.85 27.19 -17.17
C PRO A 349 -13.16 27.10 -16.38
N HIS A 350 -13.20 27.69 -15.18
CA HIS A 350 -14.33 27.59 -14.24
C HIS A 350 -15.15 28.89 -14.18
N ARG A 351 -14.96 29.82 -15.12
CA ARG A 351 -15.72 31.09 -15.20
C ARG A 351 -17.23 30.87 -15.17
N ASN A 352 -17.73 29.85 -15.88
CA ASN A 352 -19.16 29.63 -16.04
C ASN A 352 -19.71 28.57 -15.07
N ALA A 353 -18.94 28.18 -14.04
CA ALA A 353 -19.40 27.22 -13.04
C ALA A 353 -20.59 27.81 -12.24
N SER A 354 -21.70 27.08 -12.19
CA SER A 354 -22.94 27.50 -11.53
C SER A 354 -22.89 27.35 -10.00
N ARG A 355 -22.03 26.48 -9.46
CA ARG A 355 -21.84 26.24 -8.02
C ARG A 355 -20.36 26.10 -7.67
N LYS A 356 -20.01 26.44 -6.43
CA LYS A 356 -18.64 26.31 -5.88
C LYS A 356 -17.54 26.95 -6.75
N LYS A 357 -17.88 27.97 -7.53
CA LYS A 357 -16.98 28.65 -8.48
C LYS A 357 -15.67 29.11 -7.84
N GLY A 358 -15.72 29.73 -6.66
CA GLY A 358 -14.52 30.14 -5.92
C GLY A 358 -13.62 28.97 -5.52
N TYR A 359 -14.19 27.84 -5.10
CA TYR A 359 -13.43 26.64 -4.76
C TYR A 359 -12.75 26.02 -6.00
N LEU A 360 -13.49 25.89 -7.11
CA LEU A 360 -12.95 25.32 -8.36
C LEU A 360 -11.83 26.19 -8.95
N VAL A 361 -12.01 27.51 -8.97
CA VAL A 361 -10.97 28.45 -9.41
C VAL A 361 -9.75 28.39 -8.48
N GLY A 362 -9.96 28.36 -7.16
CA GLY A 362 -8.87 28.22 -6.19
C GLY A 362 -8.07 26.93 -6.39
N LYS A 363 -8.75 25.79 -6.56
CA LYS A 363 -8.11 24.49 -6.82
C LYS A 363 -7.32 24.48 -8.13
N TRP A 364 -7.89 25.04 -9.20
CA TRP A 364 -7.20 25.19 -10.48
C TRP A 364 -5.96 26.09 -10.36
N MET A 365 -6.06 27.21 -9.65
CA MET A 365 -4.92 28.10 -9.40
C MET A 365 -3.83 27.42 -8.58
N LEU A 366 -4.17 26.61 -7.58
CA LEU A 366 -3.19 25.84 -6.80
C LEU A 366 -2.40 24.86 -7.66
N ALA A 367 -3.05 24.24 -8.66
CA ALA A 367 -2.38 23.35 -9.61
C ALA A 367 -1.32 24.08 -10.47
N LEU A 368 -1.46 25.41 -10.65
CA LEU A 368 -0.46 26.25 -11.32
C LEU A 368 0.76 26.56 -10.44
N LYS A 369 0.76 26.14 -9.17
CA LYS A 369 1.84 26.33 -8.19
C LYS A 369 2.32 27.80 -8.04
N PRO A 370 1.41 28.79 -7.88
CA PRO A 370 1.79 30.20 -7.77
C PRO A 370 2.51 30.49 -6.45
N ASP A 371 3.48 31.39 -6.49
CA ASP A 371 4.14 31.93 -5.29
C ASP A 371 3.43 33.18 -4.77
N GLN A 372 2.88 33.98 -5.69
CA GLN A 372 2.17 35.22 -5.41
C GLN A 372 0.82 35.26 -6.12
N LEU A 373 -0.17 35.84 -5.45
CA LEU A 373 -1.44 36.25 -6.03
C LEU A 373 -1.59 37.76 -5.85
N VAL A 374 -1.77 38.49 -6.95
CA VAL A 374 -2.11 39.92 -6.92
C VAL A 374 -3.62 40.08 -6.92
N VAL A 375 -4.15 40.89 -6.00
CA VAL A 375 -5.57 41.25 -5.91
C VAL A 375 -5.71 42.76 -5.72
N THR A 376 -6.88 43.31 -6.05
CA THR A 376 -7.16 44.75 -5.87
C THR A 376 -7.56 45.08 -4.44
N GLU A 377 -8.21 44.13 -3.76
CA GLU A 377 -8.61 44.22 -2.36
C GLU A 377 -8.55 42.83 -1.71
N GLU A 378 -8.24 42.78 -0.42
CA GLU A 378 -8.20 41.53 0.33
C GLU A 378 -9.61 41.12 0.80
N ARG A 379 -10.50 40.78 -0.15
CA ARG A 379 -11.85 40.31 0.17
C ARG A 379 -11.84 38.86 0.65
N LYS A 380 -12.72 38.53 1.59
CA LYS A 380 -12.98 37.14 2.02
C LYS A 380 -13.59 36.36 0.84
N SER A 381 -12.77 35.58 0.14
CA SER A 381 -13.22 34.64 -0.89
C SER A 381 -12.67 33.25 -0.61
N THR A 382 -13.44 32.20 -0.96
CA THR A 382 -13.01 30.80 -0.80
C THR A 382 -11.70 30.52 -1.54
N ALA A 383 -11.50 31.12 -2.72
CA ALA A 383 -10.28 30.95 -3.50
C ALA A 383 -9.05 31.56 -2.81
N ILE A 384 -9.18 32.78 -2.28
CA ILE A 384 -8.10 33.46 -1.55
C ILE A 384 -7.78 32.69 -0.26
N ALA A 385 -8.80 32.17 0.44
CA ALA A 385 -8.60 31.36 1.63
C ALA A 385 -7.79 30.08 1.32
N LEU A 386 -8.17 29.33 0.29
CA LEU A 386 -7.45 28.14 -0.16
C LEU A 386 -5.99 28.44 -0.53
N LEU A 387 -5.74 29.54 -1.25
CA LEU A 387 -4.39 29.96 -1.65
C LEU A 387 -3.56 30.39 -0.44
N LYS A 388 -4.13 31.14 0.50
CA LYS A 388 -3.44 31.53 1.75
C LYS A 388 -3.13 30.33 2.63
N GLU A 389 -4.07 29.40 2.77
CA GLU A 389 -3.88 28.16 3.54
C GLU A 389 -2.78 27.30 2.94
N ALA A 390 -2.73 27.22 1.60
CA ALA A 390 -1.63 26.63 0.87
C ALA A 390 -0.34 27.49 0.89
N GLY A 391 -0.29 28.62 1.59
CA GLY A 391 0.93 29.44 1.76
C GLY A 391 1.33 30.32 0.57
N VAL A 392 0.41 30.61 -0.35
CA VAL A 392 0.61 31.58 -1.44
C VAL A 392 0.54 33.00 -0.87
N ARG A 393 1.50 33.87 -1.24
CA ARG A 393 1.52 35.26 -0.77
C ARG A 393 0.51 36.10 -1.53
N VAL A 394 -0.45 36.69 -0.82
CA VAL A 394 -1.44 37.61 -1.41
C VAL A 394 -0.90 39.04 -1.32
N ILE A 395 -0.84 39.73 -2.45
CA ILE A 395 -0.38 41.11 -2.58
C ILE A 395 -1.54 41.97 -3.04
N VAL A 396 -1.77 43.09 -2.37
CA VAL A 396 -2.78 44.06 -2.74
C VAL A 396 -2.15 45.11 -3.65
N ALA A 397 -2.77 45.38 -4.80
CA ALA A 397 -2.27 46.37 -5.76
C ALA A 397 -3.41 47.06 -6.53
N PRO A 398 -3.27 48.34 -6.92
CA PRO A 398 -4.37 49.13 -7.51
C PRO A 398 -4.88 48.58 -8.86
N GLU A 399 -6.13 48.89 -9.20
CA GLU A 399 -6.78 48.57 -10.49
C GLU A 399 -6.09 49.32 -11.65
N THR A 400 -5.01 48.73 -12.14
CA THR A 400 -4.14 49.29 -13.19
C THR A 400 -3.69 48.14 -14.07
N SER A 401 -3.51 48.36 -15.38
CA SER A 401 -2.98 47.31 -16.25
C SER A 401 -1.62 46.83 -15.71
N PRO A 402 -1.43 45.50 -15.55
CA PRO A 402 -0.17 44.95 -15.10
C PRO A 402 0.99 45.20 -16.09
N ASP A 403 0.69 45.55 -17.35
CA ASP A 403 1.71 45.89 -18.35
C ASP A 403 2.35 47.28 -18.11
N ASN A 404 1.71 48.14 -17.31
CA ASN A 404 2.23 49.46 -16.94
C ASN A 404 3.08 49.46 -15.65
N ARG A 405 3.48 48.27 -15.16
CA ARG A 405 4.22 48.09 -13.90
C ARG A 405 5.65 47.61 -14.08
#